data_AF-A0A6I4ZN98-F1
#
_entry.id   AF-A0A6I4ZN98-F1
#
_cell.length_a   1.000
_cell.length_b   1.000
_cell.length_c   1.000
_cell.angle_alpha   90.00
_cell.angle_beta   90.00
_cell.angle_gamma   90.00
#
_symmetry.space_group_name_H-M   'P 1'
#
loop_
_entity.id
_entity.type
_entity.pdbx_description
1 polymer ?
#
loop_
_entity_poly.entity_id
_entity_poly.type
_entity_poly.pdbx_seq_one_letter_code
_entity_poly.pdbx_strand_id
1 'polypeptide(L)'
;MTSSPTSPSPPAPASSPASRSRPRSRREAQRSPALPPSGTLPPVASLEIPLFPLRAVLFPGHELPLQIFEERYKTMTRELLESGGVFGVILIKHGNEVGGSAVPYDVGTTAVIEEHRELPGGRFQLGTRGRD
;
A
#
# COMPACT_ATOMS: atom_id res chain seq x y z
N MET A 1 -40.75 40.13 19.81
CA MET A 1 -41.93 39.27 20.09
C MET A 1 -42.77 39.28 18.83
N THR A 2 -42.92 38.13 18.14
CA THR A 2 -44.00 37.73 17.19
C THR A 2 -43.51 36.46 16.48
N SER A 3 -43.79 35.25 16.99
CA SER A 3 -44.99 34.43 16.79
C SER A 3 -45.13 33.87 15.37
N SER A 4 -44.91 32.56 15.19
CA SER A 4 -46.01 31.64 14.79
C SER A 4 -45.53 30.17 14.71
N PRO A 5 -46.18 29.27 15.47
CA PRO A 5 -46.08 27.81 15.34
C PRO A 5 -47.17 27.26 14.40
N THR A 6 -46.88 26.20 13.64
CA THR A 6 -47.91 25.48 12.85
C THR A 6 -48.26 24.14 13.49
N SER A 7 -49.56 24.09 13.82
CA SER A 7 -50.51 23.09 14.32
C SER A 7 -50.22 21.58 14.41
N PRO A 8 -50.93 20.90 15.35
CA PRO A 8 -51.07 19.44 15.46
C PRO A 8 -52.34 18.90 14.76
N SER A 9 -52.43 17.58 14.54
CA SER A 9 -53.72 16.87 14.33
C SER A 9 -53.65 15.36 14.59
N PRO A 10 -54.80 14.70 14.89
CA PRO A 10 -54.92 13.68 15.94
C PRO A 10 -55.29 12.26 15.37
N PRO A 11 -55.97 11.31 16.07
CA PRO A 11 -55.51 9.93 16.25
C PRO A 11 -56.35 8.83 15.53
N ALA A 12 -55.93 7.56 15.73
CA ALA A 12 -56.40 6.27 15.17
C ALA A 12 -57.90 5.89 15.37
N PRO A 13 -58.47 4.82 14.75
CA PRO A 13 -58.28 3.42 15.23
C PRO A 13 -58.45 2.24 14.22
N ALA A 14 -57.91 1.06 14.63
CA ALA A 14 -58.39 -0.34 14.58
C ALA A 14 -59.20 -0.89 13.36
N SER A 15 -59.06 -2.13 12.85
CA SER A 15 -59.21 -3.42 13.57
C SER A 15 -58.97 -4.66 12.67
N SER A 16 -58.22 -5.65 13.20
CA SER A 16 -58.47 -7.13 13.19
C SER A 16 -58.58 -7.95 11.86
N PRO A 17 -58.81 -9.28 11.89
CA PRO A 17 -57.78 -10.33 12.07
C PRO A 17 -57.86 -11.48 11.02
N ALA A 18 -56.77 -12.21 10.76
CA ALA A 18 -56.83 -13.55 10.13
C ALA A 18 -55.51 -14.29 10.43
N SER A 19 -55.44 -15.12 11.48
CA SER A 19 -55.80 -16.55 11.53
C SER A 19 -55.00 -17.46 10.58
N ARG A 20 -54.21 -18.33 11.22
CA ARG A 20 -53.69 -19.63 10.75
C ARG A 20 -52.83 -19.58 9.48
N SER A 21 -51.57 -19.99 9.56
CA SER A 21 -51.27 -21.41 9.74
C SER A 21 -49.76 -21.64 9.92
N ARG A 22 -49.39 -22.32 11.02
CA ARG A 22 -48.21 -23.20 11.03
C ARG A 22 -48.52 -24.34 10.05
N PRO A 23 -47.55 -24.79 9.22
CA PRO A 23 -46.64 -25.80 9.74
C PRO A 23 -45.21 -25.81 9.16
N ARG A 24 -44.32 -26.38 9.98
CA ARG A 24 -43.19 -27.27 9.61
C ARG A 24 -42.00 -26.65 8.88
N SER A 25 -41.01 -26.28 9.69
CA SER A 25 -39.63 -26.79 9.59
C SER A 25 -39.38 -27.76 8.43
N ARG A 26 -38.77 -27.28 7.34
CA ARG A 26 -38.13 -28.16 6.35
C ARG A 26 -36.97 -27.46 5.67
N ARG A 27 -35.79 -27.75 6.21
CA ARG A 27 -34.46 -27.64 5.60
C ARG A 27 -33.99 -26.21 5.28
N GLU A 28 -33.37 -25.59 6.28
CA GLU A 28 -32.07 -24.95 6.09
C GLU A 28 -31.11 -26.01 5.49
N ALA A 29 -31.23 -26.21 4.18
CA ALA A 29 -30.15 -26.78 3.40
C ALA A 29 -29.07 -25.71 3.38
N GLN A 30 -28.21 -25.75 4.41
CA GLN A 30 -26.76 -25.75 4.27
C GLN A 30 -26.31 -25.34 2.86
N ARG A 31 -26.43 -24.05 2.52
CA ARG A 31 -25.63 -23.48 1.44
C ARG A 31 -24.31 -23.17 2.09
N SER A 32 -23.45 -24.18 2.08
CA SER A 32 -22.02 -24.02 2.29
C SER A 32 -21.58 -22.74 1.57
N PRO A 33 -20.75 -21.88 2.19
CA PRO A 33 -20.14 -20.79 1.44
C PRO A 33 -19.39 -21.47 0.30
N ALA A 34 -19.83 -21.20 -0.94
CA ALA A 34 -19.13 -21.67 -2.11
C ALA A 34 -17.71 -21.09 -2.01
N LEU A 35 -16.73 -21.97 -1.84
CA LEU A 35 -15.32 -21.60 -1.94
C LEU A 35 -15.16 -20.83 -3.25
N PRO A 36 -14.51 -19.65 -3.27
CA PRO A 36 -14.24 -18.98 -4.54
C PRO A 36 -13.53 -19.96 -5.48
N PRO A 37 -13.87 -20.00 -6.78
CA PRO A 37 -13.17 -20.84 -7.72
C PRO A 37 -11.68 -20.50 -7.67
N SER A 38 -10.84 -21.47 -7.31
CA SER A 38 -9.39 -21.35 -7.37
C SER A 38 -8.99 -20.87 -8.77
N GLY A 39 -8.43 -19.67 -8.89
CA GLY A 39 -7.75 -19.28 -10.12
C GLY A 39 -7.76 -17.83 -10.56
N THR A 40 -8.48 -16.92 -9.88
CA THR A 40 -8.27 -15.49 -10.12
C THR A 40 -7.72 -14.86 -8.85
N LEU A 41 -6.41 -14.99 -8.67
CA LEU A 41 -5.70 -14.01 -7.86
C LEU A 41 -6.01 -12.63 -8.47
N PRO A 42 -6.34 -11.61 -7.65
CA PRO A 42 -6.44 -10.26 -8.17
C PRO A 42 -5.14 -9.96 -8.93
N PRO A 43 -5.19 -9.19 -10.04
CA PRO A 43 -3.97 -8.75 -10.69
C PRO A 43 -3.09 -8.11 -9.62
N VAL A 44 -2.00 -8.78 -9.27
CA VAL A 44 -0.99 -8.19 -8.41
C VAL A 44 -0.49 -6.98 -9.19
N ALA A 45 -0.77 -5.79 -8.68
CA ALA A 45 -0.34 -4.57 -9.33
C ALA A 45 1.17 -4.66 -9.49
N SER A 46 1.63 -4.76 -10.73
CA SER A 46 3.05 -4.82 -11.04
C SER A 46 3.56 -3.39 -10.93
N LEU A 47 4.10 -3.03 -9.75
CA LEU A 47 4.73 -1.73 -9.57
C LEU A 47 6.14 -1.77 -10.18
N GLU A 48 6.39 -0.89 -11.15
CA GLU A 48 7.75 -0.57 -11.58
C GLU A 48 8.36 0.37 -10.53
N ILE A 49 9.42 -0.09 -9.86
CA ILE A 49 10.08 0.65 -8.78
C ILE A 49 11.58 0.76 -9.14
N PRO A 50 12.19 1.95 -9.04
CA PRO A 50 13.62 2.12 -9.25
C PRO A 50 14.43 1.38 -8.18
N LEU A 51 15.51 0.72 -8.59
CA LEU A 51 16.32 -0.11 -7.70
C LEU A 51 17.71 0.49 -7.45
N PHE A 52 18.09 0.51 -6.18
CA PHE A 52 19.45 0.78 -5.71
C PHE A 52 20.13 -0.55 -5.32
N PRO A 53 21.05 -1.07 -6.17
CA PRO A 53 21.85 -2.22 -5.82
C PRO A 53 22.92 -1.80 -4.79
N LEU A 54 22.84 -2.35 -3.59
CA LEU A 54 23.75 -2.07 -2.47
C LEU A 54 24.36 -3.38 -1.94
N ARG A 55 25.52 -3.30 -1.27
CA ARG A 55 26.08 -4.42 -0.48
C ARG A 55 25.51 -4.49 0.93
N ALA A 56 24.57 -3.61 1.28
CA ALA A 56 23.90 -3.57 2.55
C ALA A 56 22.47 -4.15 2.43
N VAL A 57 22.08 -4.95 3.43
CA VAL A 57 20.67 -5.35 3.60
C VAL A 57 19.97 -4.27 4.41
N LEU A 58 18.86 -3.77 3.87
CA LEU A 58 17.94 -2.92 4.61
C LEU A 58 16.81 -3.79 5.14
N PHE A 59 16.50 -3.69 6.44
CA PHE A 59 15.33 -4.33 7.02
C PHE A 59 14.16 -3.35 7.12
N PRO A 60 12.91 -3.84 7.05
CA PRO A 60 11.73 -3.06 7.40
C PRO A 60 11.89 -2.30 8.73
N GLY A 61 11.45 -1.05 8.76
CA GLY A 61 11.49 -0.16 9.92
C GLY A 61 12.86 0.46 10.24
N HIS A 62 13.95 -0.04 9.65
CA HIS A 62 15.30 0.45 9.90
C HIS A 62 15.67 1.59 8.98
N GLU A 63 16.55 2.47 9.49
CA GLU A 63 17.09 3.60 8.73
C GLU A 63 18.38 3.21 8.00
N LEU A 64 18.52 3.72 6.78
CA LEU A 64 19.72 3.58 5.97
C LEU A 64 20.12 4.94 5.41
N PRO A 65 21.22 5.55 5.89
CA PRO A 65 21.77 6.74 5.27
C PRO A 65 22.45 6.37 3.96
N LEU A 66 22.10 7.04 2.87
CA LEU A 66 22.70 6.84 1.54
C LEU A 66 23.37 8.11 1.06
N GLN A 67 24.55 7.96 0.46
CA GLN A 67 25.25 9.04 -0.21
C GLN A 67 25.33 8.75 -1.71
N ILE A 68 24.65 9.55 -2.51
CA ILE A 68 24.55 9.38 -3.96
C ILE A 68 25.53 10.32 -4.64
N PHE A 69 26.47 9.75 -5.39
CA PHE A 69 27.50 10.49 -6.13
C PHE A 69 27.60 10.10 -7.61
N GLU A 70 27.04 8.95 -7.98
CA GLU A 70 26.97 8.47 -9.37
C GLU A 70 25.91 9.22 -10.17
N GLU A 71 26.25 9.64 -11.39
CA GLU A 71 25.39 10.50 -12.20
C GLU A 71 24.04 9.85 -12.52
N ARG A 72 24.03 8.55 -12.87
CA ARG A 72 22.78 7.80 -13.11
C ARG A 72 21.85 7.77 -11.90
N TYR A 73 22.43 7.68 -10.70
CA TYR A 73 21.66 7.63 -9.46
C TYR A 73 21.25 9.02 -8.99
N LYS A 74 21.99 10.08 -9.32
CA LYS A 74 21.55 11.46 -9.09
C LYS A 74 20.29 11.78 -9.88
N THR A 75 20.25 11.43 -11.16
CA THR A 75 19.05 11.62 -12.00
C THR A 75 17.86 10.87 -11.42
N MET A 76 18.03 9.58 -11.10
CA MET A 76 17.01 8.76 -10.44
C MET A 76 16.56 9.33 -9.09
N THR A 77 17.49 9.91 -8.30
CA THR A 77 17.15 10.54 -7.02
C THR A 77 16.26 11.76 -7.22
N ARG A 78 16.51 12.60 -8.24
CA ARG A 78 15.62 13.73 -8.53
C ARG A 78 14.22 13.27 -8.90
N GLU A 79 14.12 12.27 -9.77
CA GLU A 79 12.84 11.65 -10.16
C GLU A 79 12.10 11.06 -8.95
N LEU A 80 12.84 10.42 -8.03
CA LEU A 80 12.29 9.90 -6.78
C LEU A 80 11.74 10.99 -5.87
N LEU A 81 12.47 12.09 -5.71
CA LEU A 81 12.01 13.22 -4.89
C LEU A 81 10.72 13.86 -5.44
N GLU A 82 10.48 13.77 -6.75
CA GLU A 82 9.24 14.27 -7.40
C GLU A 82 8.08 13.25 -7.35
N SER A 83 8.37 11.95 -7.32
CA SER A 83 7.38 10.85 -7.46
C SER A 83 6.97 10.17 -6.16
N GLY A 84 7.46 10.64 -5.00
CA GLY A 84 7.07 10.14 -3.68
C GLY A 84 8.15 9.34 -2.93
N GLY A 85 9.36 9.26 -3.48
CA GLY A 85 10.56 8.83 -2.76
C GLY A 85 10.63 7.34 -2.45
N VAL A 86 9.84 6.51 -3.14
CA VAL A 86 9.81 5.04 -2.94
C VAL A 86 10.77 4.36 -3.92
N PHE A 87 11.73 3.60 -3.40
CA PHE A 87 12.69 2.85 -4.21
C PHE A 87 12.98 1.48 -3.59
N GLY A 88 13.48 0.53 -4.37
CA GLY A 88 13.88 -0.78 -3.86
C GLY A 88 15.37 -0.82 -3.53
N VAL A 89 15.71 -1.35 -2.35
CA VAL A 89 17.09 -1.72 -1.99
C VAL A 89 17.26 -3.21 -2.25
N ILE A 90 18.28 -3.56 -3.02
CA ILE A 90 18.53 -4.95 -3.37
C ILE A 90 19.98 -5.33 -3.10
N LEU A 91 20.18 -6.47 -2.45
CA LEU A 91 21.52 -6.95 -2.14
C LEU A 91 22.19 -7.40 -3.46
N ILE A 92 23.47 -7.08 -3.63
CA ILE A 92 24.25 -7.56 -4.76
C ILE A 92 24.83 -8.95 -4.42
N LYS A 93 24.53 -9.97 -5.23
CA LYS A 93 25.03 -11.35 -5.08
C LYS A 93 26.48 -11.49 -5.54
N HIS A 94 26.82 -10.87 -6.67
CA HIS A 94 28.18 -10.72 -7.19
C HIS A 94 28.27 -9.44 -8.01
N GLY A 95 29.39 -8.71 -7.90
CA GLY A 95 29.64 -7.45 -8.61
C GLY A 95 30.14 -6.32 -7.71
N ASN A 96 30.46 -5.19 -8.33
CA ASN A 96 30.84 -3.94 -7.67
C ASN A 96 29.60 -3.05 -7.55
N GLU A 97 29.45 -2.28 -6.46
CA GLU A 97 28.32 -1.33 -6.28
C GLU A 97 28.28 -0.25 -7.37
N VAL A 98 29.39 -0.09 -8.09
CA VAL A 98 29.64 0.92 -9.10
C VAL A 98 30.24 0.30 -10.36
N GLY A 99 29.66 0.62 -11.52
CA GLY A 99 30.31 0.43 -12.83
C GLY A 99 30.29 -0.98 -13.45
N GLY A 100 29.53 -1.94 -12.91
CA GLY A 100 29.44 -3.30 -13.46
C GLY A 100 28.01 -3.85 -13.59
N SER A 101 27.86 -4.96 -14.31
CA SER A 101 26.63 -5.77 -14.34
C SER A 101 26.48 -6.47 -12.98
N ALA A 102 25.89 -5.77 -12.02
CA ALA A 102 25.58 -6.35 -10.72
C ALA A 102 24.47 -7.38 -10.89
N VAL A 103 24.66 -8.59 -10.36
CA VAL A 103 23.60 -9.59 -10.28
C VAL A 103 22.88 -9.39 -8.94
N PRO A 104 21.67 -8.79 -8.92
CA PRO A 104 20.91 -8.64 -7.69
C PRO A 104 20.38 -10.00 -7.19
N TYR A 105 20.05 -10.09 -5.90
CA TYR A 105 19.18 -11.16 -5.40
C TYR A 105 17.73 -10.92 -5.84
N ASP A 106 16.88 -11.97 -5.84
CA ASP A 106 15.46 -11.84 -6.22
C ASP A 106 14.58 -11.24 -5.10
N VAL A 107 15.16 -11.01 -3.92
CA VAL A 107 14.49 -10.45 -2.74
C VAL A 107 15.25 -9.21 -2.30
N GLY A 108 14.52 -8.11 -2.15
CA GLY A 108 15.00 -6.84 -1.63
C GLY A 108 14.00 -6.25 -0.65
N THR A 109 14.26 -5.03 -0.20
CA THR A 109 13.36 -4.29 0.70
C THR A 109 13.06 -2.94 0.09
N THR A 110 11.79 -2.57 0.07
CA THR A 110 11.33 -1.25 -0.35
C THR A 110 11.74 -0.23 0.70
N ALA A 111 12.25 0.92 0.26
CA ALA A 111 12.69 2.02 1.10
C ALA A 111 11.97 3.30 0.69
N VAL A 112 11.75 4.17 1.67
CA VAL A 112 11.21 5.52 1.46
C VAL A 112 12.25 6.53 1.89
N ILE A 113 12.44 7.57 1.09
CA ILE A 113 13.22 8.74 1.47
C ILE A 113 12.41 9.54 2.50
N GLU A 114 12.90 9.59 3.74
CA GLU A 114 12.31 10.39 4.83
C GLU A 114 12.95 11.78 4.89
N GLU A 115 14.25 11.86 4.58
CA GLU A 115 15.01 13.10 4.59
C GLU A 115 15.97 13.14 3.40
N HIS A 116 16.25 14.33 2.86
CA HIS A 116 17.27 14.51 1.84
C HIS A 116 18.00 15.84 1.99
N ARG A 117 19.27 15.84 1.56
CA ARG A 117 20.12 17.02 1.49
C ARG A 117 20.94 16.98 0.22
N GLU A 118 20.90 18.07 -0.55
CA GLU A 118 21.82 18.27 -1.66
C GLU A 118 23.15 18.83 -1.14
N LEU A 119 24.25 18.24 -1.61
CA LEU A 119 25.62 18.54 -1.23
C LEU A 119 26.38 19.16 -2.42
N PRO A 120 27.46 19.91 -2.16
CA PRO A 120 28.29 20.48 -3.22
C PRO A 120 28.74 19.44 -4.26
N GLY A 121 28.65 19.80 -5.53
CA GLY A 121 28.94 18.91 -6.66
C GLY A 121 27.75 18.02 -7.09
N GLY A 122 26.52 18.41 -6.71
CA GLY A 122 25.29 17.69 -7.09
C GLY A 122 25.16 16.31 -6.45
N ARG A 123 25.81 16.11 -5.29
CA ARG A 123 25.71 14.87 -4.52
C ARG A 123 24.47 14.92 -3.64
N PHE A 124 23.88 13.78 -3.32
CA PHE A 124 22.77 13.72 -2.38
C PHE A 124 23.15 12.92 -1.15
N GLN A 125 22.67 13.36 0.00
CA GLN A 125 22.60 12.57 1.21
C GLN A 125 21.12 12.30 1.50
N LEU A 126 20.74 11.03 1.61
CA LEU A 126 19.36 10.60 1.84
C LEU A 126 19.29 9.89 3.20
N GLY A 127 18.32 10.27 4.02
CA GLY A 127 17.84 9.47 5.15
C GLY A 127 16.67 8.63 4.66
N THR A 128 16.80 7.30 4.70
CA THR A 128 15.79 6.40 4.14
C THR A 128 15.34 5.38 5.17
N ARG A 129 14.09 4.92 5.10
CA ARG A 129 13.55 3.88 5.99
C ARG A 129 12.99 2.71 5.20
N GLY A 130 13.31 1.50 5.63
CA GLY A 130 12.75 0.26 5.08
C GLY A 130 11.25 0.12 5.38
N ARG A 131 10.48 -0.42 4.43
CA ARG A 131 9.04 -0.65 4.53
C ARG A 131 8.68 -2.12 4.47
N ASP A 132 8.90 -2.77 3.32
CA ASP A 132 8.38 -4.11 2.98
C ASP A 132 9.42 -4.94 2.22
#